data_AF-A0A3D1PQ37-F1
#
_entry.id   AF-A0A3D1PQ37-F1
#
_cell.length_a   1.000
_cell.length_b   1.000
_cell.length_c   1.000
_cell.angle_alpha   90.00
_cell.angle_beta   90.00
_cell.angle_gamma   90.00
#
_symmetry.space_group_name_H-M   'P 1'
#
loop_
_entity.id
_entity.type
_entity.pdbx_description
1 polymer ?
#
loop_
_entity_poly.entity_id
_entity_poly.type
_entity_poly.pdbx_seq_one_letter_code
_entity_poly.pdbx_strand_id
1 'polypeptide(L)' 'GFGMGATPNAMANMQALCEKYAPSVKAYLLIPLVGSLFADFINSLVTTFFINFI' A
#
# COMPACT_ATOMS: atom_id res chain seq x y z
N GLY A 1 2.25 6.71 10.85
CA GLY A 1 1.81 7.52 9.70
C GLY A 1 2.42 7.06 8.39
N PHE A 2 2.20 5.81 7.98
CA PHE A 2 2.70 5.25 6.71
C PHE A 2 1.59 5.10 5.65
N GLY A 3 0.31 5.02 6.07
CA GLY A 3 -0.86 4.93 5.19
C GLY A 3 -1.53 6.26 4.84
N MET A 4 -1.19 7.37 5.52
CA MET A 4 -1.85 8.68 5.31
C MET A 4 -1.48 9.36 3.99
N GLY A 5 -0.43 8.93 3.28
CA GLY A 5 -0.04 9.48 1.98
C GLY A 5 -0.26 8.51 0.81
N ALA A 6 0.04 7.22 1.00
CA ALA A 6 -0.09 6.21 -0.05
C ALA A 6 -1.55 5.83 -0.31
N THR A 7 -2.36 5.65 0.74
CA THR A 7 -3.77 5.27 0.61
C THR A 7 -4.61 6.37 -0.05
N PRO A 8 -4.59 7.66 0.37
CA PRO A 8 -5.39 8.68 -0.30
C PRO A 8 -4.88 9.01 -1.71
N ASN A 9 -3.57 8.93 -2.00
CA ASN A 9 -3.08 9.09 -3.38
C ASN A 9 -3.55 7.95 -4.29
N ALA A 10 -3.49 6.71 -3.81
CA ALA A 10 -3.96 5.58 -4.58
C ALA A 10 -5.49 5.59 -4.74
N MET A 11 -6.25 6.05 -3.74
CA MET A 11 -7.70 6.29 -3.89
C MET A 11 -7.99 7.43 -4.88
N ALA A 12 -7.25 8.53 -4.84
CA ALA A 12 -7.40 9.63 -5.80
C ALA A 12 -7.06 9.19 -7.23
N ASN A 13 -5.99 8.41 -7.40
CA ASN A 13 -5.62 7.82 -8.69
C ASN A 13 -6.67 6.83 -9.19
N MET A 14 -7.21 5.99 -8.29
CA MET A 14 -8.32 5.09 -8.63
C MET A 14 -9.60 5.83 -8.97
N GLN A 15 -9.88 6.97 -8.34
CA GLN A 15 -11.04 7.81 -8.65
C GLN A 15 -10.92 8.41 -10.06
N ALA A 16 -9.74 8.92 -10.44
CA ALA A 16 -9.46 9.39 -11.80
C ALA A 16 -9.53 8.25 -12.85
N LEU A 17 -9.12 7.04 -12.47
CA LEU A 17 -9.19 5.87 -13.35
C LEU A 17 -10.62 5.34 -13.50
N CYS A 18 -11.42 5.33 -12.42
CA CYS A 18 -12.85 5.00 -12.43
C CYS A 18 -13.63 5.92 -13.37
N GLU A 19 -13.34 7.22 -13.34
CA GLU A 19 -14.00 8.23 -14.16
C GLU A 19 -13.73 8.04 -15.66
N LYS A 20 -12.61 7.39 -16.02
CA LYS A 20 -12.18 7.19 -17.40
C LYS A 20 -12.41 5.76 -17.95
N TYR A 21 -12.42 4.73 -17.11
CA TYR A 21 -12.40 3.31 -17.55
C TYR A 21 -13.42 2.38 -16.88
N ALA A 22 -14.28 2.88 -15.96
CA ALA A 22 -15.27 2.15 -15.15
C ALA A 22 -14.79 1.73 -13.74
N PRO A 23 -15.68 1.77 -12.73
CA PRO A 23 -15.28 1.61 -11.35
C PRO A 23 -14.90 0.18 -10.98
N SER A 24 -13.65 -0.01 -10.54
CA SER A 24 -13.13 -1.33 -10.14
C SER A 24 -12.86 -1.39 -8.64
N VAL A 25 -13.81 -1.97 -7.91
CA VAL A 25 -13.75 -2.21 -6.44
C VAL A 25 -12.56 -3.10 -6.07
N LYS A 26 -12.12 -3.99 -6.97
CA LYS A 26 -11.01 -4.92 -6.74
C LYS A 26 -9.68 -4.18 -6.52
N ALA A 27 -9.45 -3.09 -7.24
CA ALA A 27 -8.21 -2.33 -7.12
C ALA A 27 -8.20 -1.43 -5.87
N TYR A 28 -9.38 -0.97 -5.41
CA TYR A 28 -9.52 -0.31 -4.10
C TYR A 28 -9.14 -1.21 -2.92
N LEU A 29 -9.41 -2.52 -3.01
CA LEU A 29 -9.07 -3.48 -1.96
C LEU A 29 -7.57 -3.82 -1.95
N LEU A 30 -6.94 -3.87 -3.13
CA LEU A 30 -5.52 -4.19 -3.30
C LEU A 30 -4.58 -3.12 -2.75
N ILE A 31 -4.96 -1.84 -2.85
CA ILE A 31 -4.16 -0.70 -2.38
C ILE A 31 -3.79 -0.80 -0.89
N PRO A 32 -4.75 -0.89 0.06
CA PRO A 32 -4.42 -1.02 1.47
C PRO A 32 -3.78 -2.37 1.77
N LEU A 33 -4.16 -3.44 1.06
CA LEU A 33 -3.59 -4.77 1.27
C LEU A 33 -2.09 -4.79 0.95
N VAL A 34 -1.69 -4.24 -0.19
CA VAL A 34 -0.29 -4.14 -0.59
C VAL A 34 0.45 -3.15 0.32
N GLY A 35 -0.16 -1.98 0.59
CA GLY A 35 0.47 -0.94 1.42
C GLY A 35 0.74 -1.37 2.87
N SER A 36 -0.18 -2.12 3.49
CA SER A 36 -0.01 -2.66 4.84
C SER A 36 0.87 -3.90 4.83
N LEU A 37 0.57 -4.89 3.99
CA LEU A 37 1.26 -6.19 4.04
C LEU A 37 2.73 -6.08 3.62
N PHE A 38 3.06 -5.28 2.60
CA PHE A 38 4.46 -5.07 2.19
C PHE A 38 5.23 -4.21 3.19
N ALA A 39 4.58 -3.22 3.81
CA ALA A 39 5.23 -2.42 4.85
C ALA A 39 5.61 -3.31 6.05
N ASP A 40 4.72 -4.21 6.47
CA ASP A 40 4.99 -5.14 7.56
C ASP A 40 6.11 -6.13 7.19
N PHE A 41 6.11 -6.65 5.95
CA PHE A 41 7.17 -7.53 5.45
C PHE A 41 8.54 -6.84 5.42
N ILE A 42 8.63 -5.64 4.86
CA ILE A 42 9.88 -4.88 4.78
C ILE A 42 10.36 -4.51 6.19
N ASN A 43 9.46 -4.07 7.07
CA ASN A 43 9.81 -3.70 8.43
C ASN A 43 10.32 -4.90 9.24
N SER A 44 9.67 -6.06 9.11
CA SER A 44 10.11 -7.31 9.74
C SER A 44 11.45 -7.78 9.18
N LEU A 45 11.66 -7.69 7.86
CA LEU A 45 12.91 -8.06 7.20
C LEU A 45 14.07 -7.15 7.62
N VAL A 46 13.86 -5.83 7.62
CA VAL A 46 14.86 -4.84 8.07
C VAL A 46 15.19 -5.07 9.54
N THR A 47 14.20 -5.25 10.40
CA THR A 47 14.43 -5.50 11.83
C THR A 47 15.19 -6.81 12.06
N THR A 48 14.79 -7.89 11.40
CA THR A 48 15.45 -9.20 11.51
C THR A 48 16.89 -9.14 11.00
N PHE A 49 17.13 -8.41 9.90
CA PHE A 49 18.47 -8.21 9.34
C PHE A 49 19.35 -7.39 10.27
N PHE A 50 18.86 -6.27 10.81
CA PHE A 50 19.59 -5.47 11.79
C PHE A 50 19.90 -6.24 13.09
N ILE A 51 18.96 -7.07 13.56
CA ILE A 51 19.18 -7.94 14.73
C ILE A 51 20.19 -9.05 14.44
N ASN A 52 20.22 -9.61 13.22
CA ASN A 52 21.21 -10.64 12.86
C ASN A 52 22.59 -10.05 12.53
N PHE A 53 22.65 -8.79 12.11
CA PHE A 53 23.89 -8.13 11.73
C PHE A 53 24.63 -7.49 12.92
N ILE A 54 23.92 -7.26 14.04
CA ILE A 54 24.51 -6.82 15.32
C ILE A 54 24.90 -8.03 16.18
#